data_AF-A0AAJ3DJL3-F1
#
_entry.id   AF-A0AAJ3DJL3-F1
#
_cell.length_a   1.000
_cell.length_b   1.000
_cell.length_c   1.000
_cell.angle_alpha   90.00
_cell.angle_beta   90.00
_cell.angle_gamma   90.00
#
_symmetry.space_group_name_H-M   'P 1'
#
loop_
_entity.id
_entity.type
_entity.pdbx_description
1 polymer ?
#
loop_
_entity_poly.entity_id
_entity_poly.type
_entity_poly.pdbx_seq_one_letter_code
_entity_poly.pdbx_strand_id
1 'polypeptide(L)'
;MLREFRRREFSSLIAWTGSDGPMPAEVGVVGVEYRGRLGHPSSYGLLMARATDSPGVQLDLHPMPVALSVPCDEVTLGSTEPEYAEALRAAGRGLARGLVVTGIGEGLYGSSVVVFTRLVAVISLLLAMGLASADEVDVWASWDSAWPEPPHKA
;
A
#
# COMPACT_ATOMS: atom_id res chain seq x y z
N MET A 1 12.33 9.06 -6.55
CA MET A 1 11.39 9.19 -7.67
C MET A 1 9.97 9.05 -7.15
N LEU A 2 9.05 9.90 -7.58
CA LEU A 2 7.62 9.82 -7.26
C LEU A 2 6.78 9.70 -8.53
N ARG A 3 5.73 8.88 -8.50
CA ARG A 3 4.74 8.75 -9.56
C ARG A 3 3.33 8.71 -8.98
N GLU A 4 2.39 9.27 -9.74
CA GLU A 4 0.97 9.23 -9.43
C GLU A 4 0.24 8.45 -10.52
N PHE A 5 -0.64 7.53 -10.12
CA PHE A 5 -1.53 6.76 -10.98
C PHE A 5 -2.96 7.13 -10.60
N ARG A 6 -3.73 7.71 -11.51
CA ARG A 6 -5.08 8.22 -11.21
C ARG A 6 -6.13 7.28 -11.77
N ARG A 7 -7.18 7.03 -11.00
CA ARG A 7 -8.36 6.31 -11.45
C ARG A 7 -9.60 7.08 -11.06
N ARG A 8 -10.26 7.66 -12.06
CA ARG A 8 -11.45 8.52 -11.88
C ARG A 8 -11.11 9.73 -10.99
N GLU A 9 -12.14 10.49 -10.61
CA GLU A 9 -11.98 11.78 -9.93
C GLU A 9 -11.52 11.66 -8.46
N PHE A 10 -11.74 10.52 -7.81
CA PHE A 10 -11.55 10.36 -6.35
C PHE A 10 -10.70 9.16 -5.95
N SER A 11 -9.89 8.59 -6.85
CA SER A 11 -8.99 7.49 -6.50
C SER A 11 -7.62 7.69 -7.14
N SER A 12 -6.57 7.66 -6.32
CA SER A 12 -5.20 7.79 -6.78
C SER A 12 -4.27 6.90 -5.97
N LEU A 13 -3.27 6.33 -6.65
CA LEU A 13 -2.12 5.68 -6.03
C LEU A 13 -0.90 6.57 -6.25
N ILE A 14 -0.19 6.90 -5.17
CA ILE A 14 1.09 7.60 -5.22
C ILE A 14 2.14 6.61 -4.81
N ALA A 15 3.09 6.34 -5.71
CA ALA A 15 4.20 5.43 -5.46
C ALA A 15 5.53 6.17 -5.51
N TRP A 16 6.45 5.83 -4.63
CA TRP A 16 7.76 6.49 -4.57
C TRP A 16 8.89 5.58 -4.13
N THR A 17 10.10 6.03 -4.46
CA THR A 17 11.39 5.53 -3.97
C THR A 17 12.27 6.72 -3.59
N GLY A 18 13.23 6.54 -2.69
CA GLY A 18 14.08 7.64 -2.20
C GLY A 18 13.28 8.69 -1.42
N SER A 19 13.70 9.96 -1.51
CA SER A 19 13.22 11.06 -0.66
C SER A 19 12.01 11.83 -1.19
N ASP A 20 11.48 11.47 -2.37
CA ASP A 20 10.47 12.30 -3.05
C ASP A 20 9.04 12.06 -2.56
N GLY A 21 8.83 11.07 -1.69
CA GLY A 21 7.52 10.73 -1.13
C GLY A 21 7.21 11.41 0.20
N PRO A 22 6.04 11.10 0.80
CA PRO A 22 5.63 11.61 2.11
C PRO A 22 6.65 11.32 3.22
N MET A 23 7.42 10.24 3.05
CA MET A 23 8.59 9.95 3.86
C MET A 23 9.71 9.32 3.02
N PRO A 24 10.99 9.48 3.42
CA PRO A 24 12.10 8.87 2.73
C PRO A 24 11.98 7.34 2.73
N ALA A 25 12.06 6.75 1.54
CA ALA A 25 12.24 5.31 1.37
C ALA A 25 13.73 4.98 1.32
N GLU A 26 14.14 3.99 2.12
CA GLU A 26 15.48 3.42 2.05
C GLU A 26 15.76 2.78 0.69
N VAL A 27 17.03 2.49 0.42
CA VAL A 27 17.42 1.80 -0.81
C VAL A 27 16.71 0.45 -0.90
N GLY A 28 16.03 0.21 -2.03
CA GLY A 28 15.27 -1.02 -2.27
C GLY A 28 13.87 -1.05 -1.64
N VAL A 29 13.45 0.00 -0.94
CA VAL A 29 12.08 0.17 -0.44
C VAL A 29 11.24 0.94 -1.46
N VAL A 30 10.03 0.47 -1.69
CA VAL A 30 8.98 1.18 -2.42
C VAL A 30 7.89 1.57 -1.44
N GLY A 31 7.49 2.83 -1.45
CA GLY A 31 6.30 3.32 -0.77
C GLY A 31 5.13 3.45 -1.74
N VAL A 32 3.93 3.11 -1.28
CA VAL A 32 2.67 3.31 -2.01
C VAL A 32 1.61 3.82 -1.04
N GLU A 33 0.96 4.90 -1.44
CA GLU A 33 -0.16 5.52 -0.74
C GLU A 33 -1.39 5.47 -1.65
N TYR A 34 -2.46 4.87 -1.15
CA TYR A 34 -3.77 4.92 -1.77
C TYR A 34 -4.62 6.01 -1.12
N ARG A 35 -5.22 6.84 -1.98
CA ARG A 35 -6.19 7.87 -1.59
C ARG A 35 -7.49 7.61 -2.34
N GLY A 36 -8.52 7.24 -1.60
CA GLY A 36 -9.88 7.05 -2.07
C GLY A 36 -10.80 8.19 -1.66
N ARG A 37 -12.12 7.95 -1.78
CA ARG A 37 -13.14 8.93 -1.41
C ARG A 37 -13.20 9.13 0.11
N LEU A 38 -12.94 10.34 0.59
CA LEU A 38 -13.07 10.75 2.00
C LEU A 38 -14.43 10.30 2.60
N GLY A 39 -14.41 9.75 3.81
CA GLY A 39 -15.61 9.28 4.52
C GLY A 39 -16.15 7.93 4.04
N HIS A 40 -15.46 7.25 3.10
CA HIS A 40 -15.71 5.85 2.80
C HIS A 40 -14.82 4.96 3.68
N PRO A 41 -15.30 3.79 4.15
CA PRO A 41 -14.50 2.81 4.88
C PRO A 41 -13.36 2.19 4.05
N SER A 42 -12.98 2.77 2.91
CA SER A 42 -11.88 2.33 2.05
C SER A 42 -11.27 3.56 1.38
N SER A 43 -10.97 4.57 2.19
CA SER A 43 -10.56 5.89 1.74
C SER A 43 -9.05 6.11 1.86
N TYR A 44 -8.33 5.34 2.68
CA TYR A 44 -6.90 5.54 2.87
C TYR A 44 -6.12 4.28 3.21
N GLY A 45 -4.89 4.20 2.73
CA GLY A 45 -3.87 3.32 3.27
C GLY A 45 -2.50 3.62 2.66
N LEU A 46 -1.46 3.48 3.46
CA LEU A 46 -0.07 3.64 3.04
C LEU A 46 0.72 2.41 3.45
N LEU A 47 1.53 1.89 2.53
CA LEU A 47 2.49 0.82 2.81
C LEU A 47 3.85 1.19 2.25
N MET A 48 4.89 0.75 2.94
CA MET A 48 6.26 0.74 2.45
C MET A 48 6.84 -0.65 2.64
N ALA A 49 7.46 -1.20 1.61
CA ALA A 49 8.10 -2.49 1.72
C ALA A 49 9.28 -2.66 0.78
N ARG A 50 10.11 -3.64 1.10
CA ARG A 50 11.15 -4.19 0.23
C ARG A 50 10.89 -5.67 -0.02
N ALA A 51 11.43 -6.18 -1.13
CA ALA A 51 11.40 -7.61 -1.42
C ALA A 51 12.33 -8.38 -0.47
N THR A 52 11.96 -9.62 -0.14
CA THR A 52 12.79 -10.58 0.59
C THR A 52 12.67 -11.96 -0.03
N ASP A 53 13.69 -12.78 0.16
CA ASP A 53 13.70 -14.18 -0.27
C ASP A 53 12.97 -15.09 0.73
N SER A 54 12.64 -14.57 1.92
CA SER A 54 11.74 -15.25 2.86
C SER A 54 10.31 -15.23 2.34
N PRO A 55 9.54 -16.32 2.44
CA PRO A 55 8.15 -16.34 2.00
C PRO A 55 7.25 -15.49 2.91
N GLY A 56 6.17 -14.95 2.32
CA GLY A 56 5.13 -14.23 3.05
C GLY A 56 5.47 -12.76 3.34
N VAL A 57 4.74 -12.18 4.30
CA VAL A 57 4.93 -10.78 4.73
C VAL A 57 5.49 -10.75 6.16
N GLN A 58 6.61 -10.05 6.31
CA GLN A 58 7.24 -9.71 7.58
C GLN A 58 6.96 -8.24 7.88
N LEU A 59 6.77 -7.90 9.16
CA LEU A 59 6.55 -6.53 9.62
C LEU A 59 7.78 -6.10 10.43
N ASP A 60 8.44 -5.04 9.99
CA ASP A 60 9.61 -4.43 10.62
C ASP A 60 9.35 -2.94 10.81
N LEU A 61 8.46 -2.64 11.75
CA LEU A 61 7.86 -1.31 11.90
C LEU A 61 8.54 -0.53 13.02
N HIS A 62 8.85 0.72 12.74
CA HIS A 62 9.42 1.67 13.69
C HIS A 62 8.49 2.89 13.77
N PRO A 63 7.74 3.05 14.88
CA PRO A 63 6.81 4.16 15.02
C PRO A 63 7.50 5.50 14.87
N MET A 64 7.01 6.35 13.97
CA MET A 64 7.51 7.71 13.80
C MET A 64 6.39 8.67 13.37
N PRO A 65 6.37 9.91 13.89
CA PRO A 65 5.43 10.92 13.43
C PRO A 65 5.77 11.33 12.01
N VAL A 66 4.76 11.38 11.14
CA VAL A 66 4.94 11.77 9.73
C VAL A 66 3.90 12.81 9.35
N ALA A 67 4.36 13.87 8.68
CA ALA A 67 3.49 14.84 8.04
C ALA A 67 3.18 14.35 6.62
N LEU A 68 1.98 13.86 6.40
CA LEU A 68 1.54 13.52 5.05
C LEU A 68 1.29 14.79 4.23
N SER A 69 1.53 14.70 2.93
CA SER A 69 1.45 15.84 2.02
C SER A 69 0.03 16.36 1.75
N VAL A 70 -1.02 15.77 2.33
CA VAL A 70 -2.43 16.17 2.18
C VAL A 70 -3.22 16.03 3.48
N PRO A 71 -4.31 16.80 3.64
CA PRO A 71 -5.21 16.67 4.78
C PRO A 71 -6.01 15.37 4.64
N CYS A 72 -5.46 14.30 5.19
CA CYS A 72 -6.20 13.12 5.59
C CYS A 72 -6.31 13.12 7.13
N ASP A 73 -7.27 12.35 7.66
CA ASP A 73 -7.34 12.08 9.10
C ASP A 73 -5.96 11.70 9.65
N GLU A 74 -5.71 12.00 10.93
CA GLU A 74 -4.46 11.68 11.62
C GLU A 74 -3.94 10.28 11.23
N VAL A 75 -2.75 10.23 10.61
CA VAL A 75 -2.12 8.98 10.19
C VAL A 75 -0.97 8.68 11.14
N THR A 76 -1.02 7.50 11.74
CA THR A 76 0.09 6.96 12.52
C THR A 76 0.93 6.06 11.64
N LEU A 77 2.23 6.34 11.55
CA LEU A 77 3.17 5.53 10.77
C LEU A 77 3.99 4.60 11.67
N GLY A 78 4.06 3.32 11.29
CA GLY A 78 4.84 2.30 12.02
C GLY A 78 4.09 1.62 13.17
N SER A 79 2.79 1.85 13.27
CA SER A 79 1.84 1.05 14.04
C SER A 79 0.83 0.42 13.09
N THR A 80 0.24 -0.71 13.48
CA THR A 80 -0.83 -1.34 12.71
C THR A 80 -1.79 -2.03 13.65
N GLU A 81 -3.08 -1.83 13.43
CA GLU A 81 -4.13 -2.64 14.05
C GLU A 81 -3.91 -4.14 13.71
N PRO A 82 -4.23 -5.08 14.62
CA PRO A 82 -4.08 -6.52 14.36
C PRO A 82 -4.78 -6.99 13.09
N GLU A 83 -5.97 -6.48 12.78
CA GLU A 83 -6.72 -6.84 11.56
C GLU A 83 -5.95 -6.51 10.27
N TYR A 84 -5.26 -5.38 10.22
CA TYR A 84 -4.49 -5.00 9.04
C TYR A 84 -3.22 -5.83 8.95
N ALA A 85 -2.54 -6.11 10.08
CA ALA A 85 -1.41 -7.01 10.11
C ALA A 85 -1.78 -8.42 9.60
N GLU A 86 -2.96 -8.93 9.97
CA GLU A 86 -3.49 -10.20 9.46
C GLU A 86 -3.81 -10.13 7.97
N ALA A 87 -4.45 -9.06 7.50
CA ALA A 87 -4.76 -8.85 6.09
C ALA A 87 -3.48 -8.82 5.24
N LEU A 88 -2.45 -8.11 5.69
CA LEU A 88 -1.13 -8.05 5.03
C LEU A 88 -0.50 -9.45 4.94
N ARG A 89 -0.49 -10.20 6.04
CA ARG A 89 0.06 -11.57 6.06
C ARG A 89 -0.73 -12.51 5.17
N ALA A 90 -2.05 -12.40 5.12
CA ALA A 90 -2.91 -13.20 4.25
C ALA A 90 -2.64 -12.90 2.77
N ALA A 91 -2.59 -11.61 2.41
CA ALA A 91 -2.24 -11.13 1.06
C ALA A 91 -0.86 -11.65 0.60
N GLY A 92 0.09 -11.69 1.54
CA GLY A 92 1.46 -12.13 1.30
C GLY A 92 1.62 -13.62 0.96
N ARG A 93 0.65 -14.49 1.29
CA ARG A 93 0.81 -15.95 1.13
C ARG A 93 0.94 -16.40 -0.32
N GLY A 94 0.36 -15.65 -1.26
CA GLY A 94 0.36 -15.97 -2.69
C GLY A 94 1.49 -15.31 -3.49
N LEU A 95 2.36 -14.53 -2.85
CA LEU A 95 3.39 -13.78 -3.56
C LEU A 95 4.56 -14.68 -4.00
N ALA A 96 5.09 -14.42 -5.19
CA ALA A 96 6.27 -15.13 -5.72
C ALA A 96 7.55 -14.81 -4.94
N ARG A 97 7.65 -13.60 -4.36
CA ARG A 97 8.69 -13.19 -3.42
C ARG A 97 8.03 -12.57 -2.21
N GLY A 98 8.56 -12.81 -1.02
CA GLY A 98 8.01 -12.19 0.19
C GLY A 98 8.35 -10.71 0.29
N LEU A 99 7.74 -10.07 1.29
CA LEU A 99 7.91 -8.65 1.56
C LEU A 99 8.32 -8.43 3.02
N VAL A 100 9.21 -7.47 3.24
CA VAL A 100 9.39 -6.84 4.55
C VAL A 100 8.73 -5.48 4.51
N VAL A 101 7.61 -5.34 5.21
CA VAL A 101 6.89 -4.07 5.36
C VAL A 101 7.60 -3.26 6.44
N THR A 102 8.09 -2.10 6.05
CA THR A 102 8.85 -1.17 6.91
C THR A 102 8.06 0.07 7.30
N GLY A 103 6.91 0.29 6.69
CA GLY A 103 6.01 1.40 7.01
C GLY A 103 4.56 1.03 6.71
N ILE A 104 3.68 1.38 7.63
CA ILE A 104 2.22 1.26 7.51
C ILE A 104 1.65 2.58 7.99
N GLY A 105 0.82 3.21 7.15
CA GLY A 105 0.01 4.36 7.54
C GLY A 105 -1.47 4.01 7.41
N GLU A 106 -2.17 4.07 8.52
CA GLU A 106 -3.62 3.90 8.62
C GLU A 106 -4.28 5.25 8.96
N GLY A 107 -5.44 5.52 8.36
CA GLY A 107 -6.23 6.72 8.65
C GLY A 107 -7.27 6.42 9.70
N LEU A 108 -7.42 7.32 10.69
CA LEU A 108 -8.29 7.17 11.86
C LEU A 108 -9.73 6.70 11.54
N TYR A 109 -10.32 7.19 10.44
CA TYR A 109 -11.68 6.83 10.03
C TYR A 109 -11.77 6.22 8.63
N GLY A 110 -10.64 5.95 7.99
CA GLY A 110 -10.58 5.79 6.53
C GLY A 110 -9.93 4.51 6.01
N SER A 111 -9.27 3.72 6.87
CA SER A 111 -8.57 2.52 6.44
C SER A 111 -9.43 1.25 6.48
N SER A 112 -9.04 0.28 5.67
CA SER A 112 -9.68 -1.04 5.62
C SER A 112 -8.69 -2.11 5.21
N VAL A 113 -8.91 -3.33 5.73
CA VAL A 113 -8.20 -4.55 5.33
C VAL A 113 -8.15 -4.74 3.81
N VAL A 114 -9.19 -4.29 3.08
CA VAL A 114 -9.23 -4.37 1.61
C VAL A 114 -8.14 -3.50 0.99
N VAL A 115 -7.97 -2.27 1.47
CA VAL A 115 -6.94 -1.35 0.98
C VAL A 115 -5.55 -1.93 1.23
N PHE A 116 -5.29 -2.42 2.44
CA PHE A 116 -3.98 -3.01 2.76
C PHE A 116 -3.68 -4.28 1.96
N THR A 117 -4.69 -5.14 1.72
CA THR A 117 -4.52 -6.31 0.84
C THR A 117 -4.15 -5.88 -0.59
N ARG A 118 -4.84 -4.88 -1.13
CA ARG A 118 -4.58 -4.38 -2.49
C ARG A 118 -3.22 -3.69 -2.60
N LEU A 119 -2.81 -2.94 -1.58
CA LEU A 119 -1.49 -2.31 -1.53
C LEU A 119 -0.35 -3.34 -1.54
N VAL A 120 -0.53 -4.50 -0.91
CA VAL A 120 0.47 -5.60 -0.97
C VAL A 120 0.69 -6.06 -2.41
N ALA A 121 -0.38 -6.24 -3.19
CA ALA A 121 -0.28 -6.65 -4.58
C ALA A 121 0.43 -5.58 -5.44
N VAL A 122 0.03 -4.31 -5.29
CA VAL A 122 0.65 -3.19 -6.02
C VAL A 122 2.13 -3.06 -5.68
N ILE A 123 2.50 -3.09 -4.40
CA ILE A 123 3.92 -3.01 -3.99
C ILE A 123 4.72 -4.19 -4.54
N SER A 124 4.17 -5.40 -4.52
CA SER A 124 4.83 -6.58 -5.07
C SER A 124 5.10 -6.42 -6.57
N LEU A 125 4.12 -5.92 -7.33
CA LEU A 125 4.29 -5.60 -8.76
C LEU A 125 5.39 -4.56 -8.97
N LEU A 126 5.35 -3.45 -8.22
CA LEU A 126 6.32 -2.35 -8.36
C LEU A 126 7.74 -2.77 -7.99
N LEU A 127 7.91 -3.64 -6.99
CA LEU A 127 9.21 -4.21 -6.62
C LEU A 127 9.74 -5.18 -7.68
N ALA A 128 8.86 -5.89 -8.40
CA ALA A 128 9.25 -6.82 -9.45
C ALA A 128 9.62 -6.12 -10.76
N MET A 129 8.86 -5.11 -11.18
CA MET A 129 9.03 -4.42 -12.47
C MET A 129 9.87 -3.15 -12.38
N GLY A 130 9.97 -2.57 -11.18
CA GLY A 130 10.55 -1.25 -10.96
C GLY A 130 9.55 -0.12 -11.20
N LEU A 131 9.57 0.88 -10.31
CA LEU A 131 8.63 2.02 -10.34
C LEU A 131 8.65 2.80 -11.67
N ALA A 132 9.81 2.95 -12.30
CA ALA A 132 9.92 3.68 -13.57
C ALA A 132 9.25 2.97 -14.75
N SER A 133 9.17 1.64 -14.71
CA SER A 133 8.65 0.79 -15.79
C SER A 133 7.17 0.45 -15.62
N ALA A 134 6.57 0.77 -14.46
CA ALA A 134 5.19 0.41 -14.16
C ALA A 134 4.19 1.16 -15.06
N ASP A 135 3.30 0.44 -15.72
CA ASP A 135 2.19 1.03 -16.46
C ASP A 135 0.97 1.25 -15.55
N GLU A 136 0.18 2.29 -15.81
CA GLU A 136 -1.02 2.60 -15.02
C GLU A 136 -2.07 1.47 -15.09
N VAL A 137 -2.23 0.84 -16.25
CA VAL A 137 -3.19 -0.27 -16.45
C VAL A 137 -2.79 -1.47 -15.60
N ASP A 138 -1.51 -1.85 -15.60
CA ASP A 138 -1.01 -2.99 -14.82
C ASP A 138 -1.14 -2.75 -13.31
N VAL A 139 -0.86 -1.53 -12.86
CA VAL A 139 -1.00 -1.14 -11.44
C VAL A 139 -2.45 -1.29 -10.99
N TRP A 140 -3.41 -0.77 -11.75
CA TRP A 140 -4.82 -0.89 -11.39
C TRP A 140 -5.38 -2.31 -11.58
N ALA A 141 -4.91 -3.07 -12.57
CA ALA A 141 -5.26 -4.48 -12.71
C ALA A 141 -4.79 -5.31 -11.51
N SER A 142 -3.56 -5.06 -11.03
CA SER A 142 -3.04 -5.69 -9.81
C SER A 142 -3.89 -5.32 -8.59
N TRP A 143 -4.22 -4.03 -8.43
CA TRP A 143 -5.10 -3.54 -7.37
C TRP A 143 -6.47 -4.22 -7.37
N ASP A 144 -7.14 -4.34 -8.52
CA ASP A 144 -8.49 -4.89 -8.60
C ASP A 144 -8.52 -6.42 -8.38
N SER A 145 -7.51 -7.14 -8.85
CA SER A 145 -7.40 -8.61 -8.69
C SER A 145 -7.15 -9.07 -7.26
N ALA A 146 -6.58 -8.21 -6.42
CA ALA A 146 -6.06 -8.57 -5.11
C ALA A 146 -7.14 -8.80 -4.03
N TRP A 147 -8.38 -8.39 -4.28
CA TRP A 147 -9.50 -8.68 -3.41
C TRP A 147 -10.70 -9.13 -4.24
N PRO A 148 -11.06 -10.43 -4.24
CA PRO A 148 -12.26 -10.87 -4.93
C PRO A 148 -13.46 -10.17 -4.29
N GLU A 149 -14.21 -9.40 -5.08
CA GLU A 149 -15.51 -8.91 -4.61
C GLU A 149 -16.36 -10.13 -4.23
N PRO A 150 -17.10 -10.08 -3.11
CA PRO A 150 -18.05 -11.14 -2.80
C PRO A 150 -18.98 -11.31 -4.02
N PRO A 151 -19.29 -12.56 -4.43
CA PRO A 151 -20.14 -12.77 -5.59
C PRO A 151 -21.42 -11.97 -5.40
N HIS A 152 -21.72 -11.09 -6.36
CA HIS A 152 -23.01 -10.44 -6.43
C HIS A 152 -24.06 -11.55 -6.35
N LYS A 153 -24.87 -11.55 -5.28
CA LYS A 153 -26.05 -12.42 -5.24
C LYS A 153 -26.92 -12.03 -6.43
N ALA A 154 -27.01 -12.94 -7.39
CA ALA A 154 -27.95 -12.87 -8.50
C ALA A 154 -29.40 -12.90 -8.00
#